data_AF-A0A7V3CZU7-F1
#
_entry.id   AF-A0A7V3CZU7-F1
#
_cell.length_a   1.000
_cell.length_b   1.000
_cell.length_c   1.000
_cell.angle_alpha   90.00
_cell.angle_beta   90.00
_cell.angle_gamma   90.00
#
_symmetry.space_group_name_H-M   'P 1'
#
loop_
_entity.id
_entity.type
_entity.pdbx_description
1 polymer ?
#
loop_
_entity_poly.entity_id
_entity_poly.type
_entity_poly.pdbx_seq_one_letter_code
_entity_poly.pdbx_strand_id
1 'polypeptide(L)'
;MDHLEKECGSQKNGIIRTCKRCKEKVFKEHLDSRHPLECPKRKTTCTYCRNIITYDKLNEHQYTCRAQSYSRCEICKGVFLGTVIDLHQIKCKPKTLKDKKNHPRSRESTPNENKRLDKIRERLRKKLDNGKIIEEKINTHHKFA
;
A
#
# COMPACT_ATOMS: atom_id res chain seq x y z
N MET A 1 -39.72 11.57 11.00
CA MET A 1 -38.27 11.27 11.02
C MET A 1 -38.16 9.81 10.61
N ASP A 2 -38.40 9.62 9.33
CA ASP A 2 -38.93 8.41 8.73
C ASP A 2 -37.90 7.30 8.68
N HIS A 3 -38.32 6.11 9.08
CA HIS A 3 -37.60 4.86 8.88
C HIS A 3 -37.38 4.65 7.39
N LEU A 4 -36.12 4.80 6.95
CA LEU A 4 -35.68 4.34 5.64
C LEU A 4 -35.39 2.83 5.70
N GLU A 5 -36.39 2.03 6.05
CA GLU A 5 -36.36 0.59 5.77
C GLU A 5 -36.59 0.45 4.28
N LYS A 6 -35.49 0.46 3.54
CA LYS A 6 -35.47 0.17 2.11
C LYS A 6 -35.73 -1.32 1.94
N GLU A 7 -37.01 -1.68 1.95
CA GLU A 7 -37.47 -3.02 1.60
C GLU A 7 -36.97 -3.35 0.18
N CYS A 8 -36.03 -4.30 0.11
CA CYS A 8 -35.68 -4.95 -1.14
C CYS A 8 -36.52 -6.22 -1.24
N GLY A 9 -37.53 -6.18 -2.10
CA GLY A 9 -38.58 -7.17 -2.22
C GLY A 9 -38.10 -8.60 -2.51
N SER A 10 -38.82 -9.54 -1.90
CA SER A 10 -39.28 -10.82 -2.44
C SER A 10 -38.33 -11.62 -3.34
N GLN A 11 -37.72 -12.70 -2.81
CA GLN A 11 -37.36 -13.90 -3.60
C GLN A 11 -37.06 -15.16 -2.74
N LYS A 12 -38.10 -16.00 -2.62
CA LYS A 12 -38.17 -17.48 -2.71
C LYS A 12 -36.84 -18.28 -2.57
N ASN A 13 -36.74 -19.13 -1.53
CA ASN A 13 -35.88 -20.33 -1.43
C ASN A 13 -34.44 -20.25 -2.03
N GLY A 14 -33.72 -19.15 -1.82
CA GLY A 14 -32.35 -18.99 -2.33
C GLY A 14 -31.31 -19.81 -1.54
N ILE A 15 -30.36 -20.44 -2.23
CA ILE A 15 -29.21 -21.12 -1.61
C ILE A 15 -28.32 -20.08 -0.93
N ILE A 16 -28.24 -20.12 0.40
CA ILE A 16 -27.33 -19.27 1.18
C ILE A 16 -25.93 -19.88 1.16
N ARG A 17 -24.91 -19.05 0.88
CA ARG A 17 -23.50 -19.41 0.90
C ARG A 17 -22.73 -18.44 1.79
N THR A 18 -21.67 -18.94 2.41
CA THR A 18 -20.77 -18.11 3.23
C THR A 18 -19.67 -17.51 2.36
N CYS A 19 -19.50 -16.19 2.41
CA CYS A 19 -18.40 -15.53 1.74
C CYS A 19 -17.06 -15.96 2.35
N LYS A 20 -16.11 -16.41 1.51
CA LYS A 20 -14.77 -16.82 1.97
C LYS A 20 -13.95 -15.67 2.57
N ARG A 21 -14.24 -14.42 2.17
CA ARG A 21 -13.48 -13.22 2.56
C ARG A 21 -14.01 -12.57 3.84
N CYS A 22 -15.30 -12.26 3.90
CA CYS A 22 -15.92 -11.58 5.05
C CYS A 22 -16.69 -12.50 6.00
N LYS A 23 -16.83 -13.80 5.68
CA LYS A 23 -17.57 -14.80 6.48
C LYS A 23 -19.07 -14.53 6.65
N GLU A 24 -19.59 -13.52 5.96
CA GLU A 24 -21.03 -13.22 5.94
C GLU A 24 -21.83 -14.27 5.17
N LYS A 25 -23.08 -14.51 5.60
CA LYS A 25 -24.01 -15.39 4.89
C LYS A 25 -24.76 -14.56 3.84
N VAL A 26 -24.65 -14.96 2.58
CA VAL A 26 -25.15 -14.20 1.44
C VAL A 26 -25.83 -15.16 0.47
N PHE A 27 -26.90 -14.71 -0.19
CA PHE A 27 -27.52 -15.50 -1.26
C PHE A 27 -26.51 -15.77 -2.38
N LYS A 28 -26.48 -16.99 -2.91
CA LYS A 28 -25.53 -17.38 -3.97
C LYS A 28 -25.55 -16.41 -5.16
N GLU A 29 -26.72 -16.00 -5.62
CA GLU A 29 -26.88 -15.06 -6.73
C GLU A 29 -26.23 -13.70 -6.43
N HIS A 30 -26.45 -13.17 -5.23
CA HIS A 30 -25.80 -11.94 -4.78
C HIS A 30 -24.29 -12.16 -4.57
N LEU A 31 -23.88 -13.33 -4.06
CA LEU A 31 -22.47 -13.69 -3.82
C LEU A 31 -21.65 -13.68 -5.12
N ASP A 32 -22.25 -14.12 -6.22
CA ASP A 32 -21.59 -14.21 -7.53
C ASP A 32 -21.63 -12.87 -8.30
N SER A 33 -22.71 -12.09 -8.16
CA SER A 33 -22.92 -10.87 -8.95
C SER A 33 -22.47 -9.57 -8.26
N ARG A 34 -22.99 -9.30 -7.06
CA ARG A 34 -22.90 -7.98 -6.38
C ARG A 34 -21.87 -7.97 -5.26
N HIS A 35 -21.84 -9.05 -4.48
CA HIS A 35 -20.98 -9.19 -3.32
C HIS A 35 -19.49 -8.96 -3.59
N PRO A 36 -18.89 -9.37 -4.74
CA PRO A 36 -17.47 -9.13 -4.97
C PRO A 36 -17.08 -7.64 -4.94
N LEU A 37 -18.02 -6.74 -5.28
CA LEU A 37 -17.87 -5.29 -5.29
C LEU A 37 -18.23 -4.65 -3.94
N GLU A 38 -19.20 -5.24 -3.22
CA GLU A 38 -19.72 -4.70 -1.95
C GLU A 38 -19.03 -5.31 -0.72
N CYS A 39 -18.29 -6.41 -0.87
CA CYS A 39 -17.64 -7.10 0.23
C CYS A 39 -16.65 -6.17 0.95
N PRO A 40 -16.80 -5.92 2.27
CA PRO A 40 -15.90 -5.03 3.01
C PRO A 40 -14.46 -5.58 3.06
N LYS A 41 -14.30 -6.91 3.01
CA LYS A 41 -13.00 -7.58 2.92
C LYS A 41 -12.50 -7.75 1.48
N ARG A 42 -13.08 -7.05 0.50
CA ARG A 42 -12.55 -7.04 -0.88
C ARG A 42 -11.17 -6.40 -0.89
N LYS A 43 -10.29 -6.93 -1.74
CA LYS A 43 -8.94 -6.39 -1.95
C LYS A 43 -9.02 -5.17 -2.85
N THR A 44 -8.29 -4.12 -2.50
CA THR A 44 -8.17 -2.88 -3.26
C THR A 44 -6.75 -2.34 -3.13
N THR A 45 -6.32 -1.52 -4.09
CA THR A 45 -4.97 -0.97 -4.12
C THR A 45 -4.95 0.41 -3.48
N CYS A 46 -4.02 0.65 -2.55
CA CYS A 46 -3.80 1.99 -2.03
C CYS A 46 -3.20 2.91 -3.11
N THR A 47 -3.79 4.08 -3.31
CA THR A 47 -3.33 5.07 -4.30
C THR A 47 -1.93 5.62 -4.02
N TYR A 48 -1.50 5.62 -2.76
CA TYR A 48 -0.24 6.22 -2.34
C TYR A 48 0.94 5.24 -2.36
N CYS A 49 0.79 4.06 -1.75
CA CYS A 49 1.87 3.06 -1.64
C CYS A 49 1.72 1.88 -2.60
N ARG A 50 0.61 1.77 -3.33
CA ARG A 50 0.29 0.66 -4.26
C ARG A 50 0.19 -0.73 -3.62
N ASN A 51 0.17 -0.80 -2.29
CA ASN A 51 -0.06 -2.05 -1.58
C ASN A 51 -1.53 -2.48 -1.69
N ILE A 52 -1.75 -3.80 -1.67
CA ILE A 52 -3.07 -4.40 -1.64
C ILE A 52 -3.58 -4.41 -0.19
N ILE A 53 -4.67 -3.69 0.05
CA ILE A 53 -5.31 -3.53 1.36
C ILE A 53 -6.77 -4.01 1.24
N THR A 54 -7.40 -4.42 2.34
CA THR A 54 -8.84 -4.70 2.34
C THR A 54 -9.63 -3.40 2.43
N TYR A 55 -10.79 -3.34 1.77
CA TYR A 55 -11.56 -2.09 1.66
C TYR A 55 -11.97 -1.51 3.02
N ASP A 56 -12.33 -2.35 3.98
CA ASP A 56 -12.62 -1.96 5.36
C ASP A 56 -11.47 -1.22 6.07
N LYS A 57 -10.22 -1.53 5.70
CA LYS A 57 -9.03 -0.89 6.27
C LYS A 57 -8.45 0.22 5.40
N LEU A 58 -9.00 0.45 4.20
CA LEU A 58 -8.41 1.38 3.24
C LEU A 58 -8.37 2.80 3.78
N ASN A 59 -9.44 3.27 4.42
CA ASN A 59 -9.53 4.66 4.90
C ASN A 59 -8.50 4.95 6.01
N GLU A 60 -8.46 4.08 7.03
CA GLU A 60 -7.46 4.16 8.12
C GLU A 60 -6.03 4.08 7.57
N HIS A 61 -5.79 3.16 6.64
CA HIS A 61 -4.51 3.03 5.97
C HIS A 61 -4.16 4.30 5.20
N GLN A 62 -5.07 4.86 4.40
CA GLN A 62 -4.78 6.04 3.58
C GLN A 62 -4.48 7.28 4.42
N TYR A 63 -5.14 7.45 5.56
CA TYR A 63 -4.88 8.55 6.47
C TYR A 63 -3.41 8.60 6.93
N THR A 64 -2.88 7.46 7.37
CA THR A 64 -1.49 7.34 7.84
C THR A 64 -0.50 7.22 6.68
N CYS A 65 -0.85 6.43 5.66
CA CYS A 65 -0.01 6.19 4.50
C CYS A 65 0.25 7.48 3.71
N ARG A 66 -0.74 8.37 3.57
CA ARG A 66 -0.55 9.65 2.86
C ARG A 66 0.54 10.52 3.50
N ALA A 67 0.61 10.54 4.83
CA ALA A 67 1.62 11.31 5.56
C ALA A 67 3.05 10.77 5.39
N GLN A 68 3.20 9.49 5.06
CA GLN A 68 4.49 8.81 4.98
C GLN A 68 4.92 8.48 3.55
N SER A 69 4.02 8.62 2.59
CA SER A 69 4.23 8.22 1.19
C SER A 69 4.68 9.40 0.34
N TYR A 70 5.45 9.07 -0.69
CA TYR A 70 5.86 10.02 -1.71
C TYR A 70 5.13 9.73 -3.02
N SER A 71 4.53 10.77 -3.59
CA SER A 71 3.82 10.72 -4.85
C SER A 71 4.53 11.56 -5.91
N ARG A 72 4.44 11.14 -7.16
CA ARG A 72 5.01 11.86 -8.30
C ARG A 72 3.97 12.82 -8.87
N CYS A 73 4.33 14.08 -9.05
CA CYS A 73 3.50 15.04 -9.77
C CYS A 73 3.39 14.65 -11.25
N GLU A 74 2.18 14.62 -11.80
CA GLU A 74 1.97 14.25 -13.20
C GLU A 74 2.48 15.31 -14.18
N ILE A 75 2.53 16.58 -13.73
CA ILE A 75 2.89 17.74 -14.55
C ILE A 75 4.41 17.92 -14.57
N CYS A 76 5.05 18.12 -13.41
CA CYS A 76 6.48 18.42 -13.34
C CYS A 76 7.38 17.19 -13.15
N LYS A 77 6.78 16.00 -12.92
CA LYS A 77 7.43 14.72 -12.58
C LYS A 77 8.28 14.72 -11.29
N GLY A 78 8.21 15.79 -10.50
CA GLY A 78 8.82 15.88 -9.18
C GLY A 78 8.17 14.93 -8.17
N VAL A 79 8.92 14.55 -7.14
CA VAL A 79 8.47 13.65 -6.07
C VAL A 79 8.21 14.47 -4.82
N PHE A 80 7.01 14.36 -4.27
CA PHE A 80 6.55 15.15 -3.14
C PHE A 80 5.90 14.25 -2.09
N LEU A 81 5.90 14.69 -0.83
CA LEU A 81 5.17 14.01 0.23
C LEU A 81 3.66 14.03 -0.07
N GLY A 82 2.94 12.96 0.26
CA GLY A 82 1.51 12.82 -0.03
C GLY A 82 0.62 13.90 0.60
N THR A 83 1.09 14.58 1.63
CA THR A 83 0.39 15.72 2.26
C THR A 83 0.55 17.03 1.48
N VAL A 84 1.64 17.21 0.72
CA VAL A 84 1.93 18.44 -0.01
C VAL A 84 1.73 18.30 -1.53
N ILE A 85 1.63 17.06 -2.04
CA ILE A 85 1.47 16.81 -3.48
C ILE A 85 0.20 17.45 -4.04
N ASP A 86 -0.91 17.46 -3.29
CA ASP A 86 -2.18 18.01 -3.78
C ASP A 86 -2.09 19.54 -3.93
N LEU A 87 -1.53 20.22 -2.92
CA LEU A 87 -1.25 21.66 -2.98
C LEU A 87 -0.28 22.01 -4.10
N HIS A 88 0.72 21.16 -4.33
CA HIS A 88 1.66 21.32 -5.42
C HIS A 88 0.95 21.17 -6.78
N GLN A 89 0.15 20.13 -6.99
CA GLN A 89 -0.51 19.86 -8.28
C GLN A 89 -1.43 21.01 -8.70
N ILE A 90 -2.17 21.62 -7.77
CA ILE A 90 -3.02 22.79 -8.04
C ILE A 90 -2.21 23.96 -8.61
N LYS A 91 -0.98 24.16 -8.10
CA LYS A 91 -0.11 25.29 -8.47
C LYS A 91 0.90 24.94 -9.55
N CYS A 92 1.02 23.66 -9.93
CA CYS A 92 2.08 23.18 -10.79
C CYS A 92 1.79 23.57 -12.24
N LYS A 93 2.67 24.37 -12.84
CA LYS A 93 2.58 24.73 -14.25
C LYS A 93 3.26 23.66 -15.14
N PRO A 94 2.71 23.35 -16.33
CA PRO A 94 3.38 22.49 -17.30
C PRO A 94 4.74 23.08 -17.65
N LYS A 95 5.80 22.28 -17.53
CA LYS A 95 7.14 22.74 -17.90
C LYS A 95 7.19 22.92 -19.42
N THR A 96 7.44 24.14 -19.88
CA THR A 96 8.00 24.32 -21.23
C THR A 96 9.45 23.85 -21.20
N LEU A 97 9.99 23.38 -22.32
CA LEU A 97 11.31 22.72 -22.42
C LEU A 97 12.52 23.54 -21.88
N LYS A 98 12.31 24.79 -21.43
CA LYS A 98 13.36 25.75 -21.03
C LYS A 98 13.59 25.84 -19.51
N ASP A 99 12.72 25.31 -18.65
CA ASP A 99 12.80 25.52 -17.19
C ASP A 99 13.47 24.37 -16.41
N LYS A 100 14.70 23.98 -16.82
CA LYS A 100 15.46 22.89 -16.17
C LYS A 100 16.22 23.31 -14.89
N LYS A 101 16.25 24.59 -14.51
CA LYS A 101 17.19 25.08 -13.48
C LYS A 101 16.64 25.20 -12.05
N ASN A 102 15.32 25.30 -11.82
CA ASN A 102 14.76 25.63 -10.49
C ASN A 102 13.63 24.70 -10.03
N HIS A 103 13.75 23.39 -10.27
CA HIS A 103 12.86 22.42 -9.62
C HIS A 103 13.62 21.76 -8.47
N PRO A 104 13.00 21.47 -7.31
CA PRO A 104 13.61 20.58 -6.33
C PRO A 104 13.82 19.24 -7.03
N ARG A 105 15.01 19.07 -7.62
CA ARG A 105 15.57 17.79 -8.00
C ARG A 105 15.40 16.96 -6.74
N SER A 106 14.56 15.93 -6.80
CA SER A 106 14.81 14.70 -6.05
C SER A 106 16.31 14.52 -6.08
N ARG A 107 16.99 14.66 -4.93
CA ARG A 107 18.45 14.55 -4.84
C ARG A 107 18.83 13.30 -5.61
N GLU A 108 19.35 13.48 -6.83
CA GLU A 108 20.03 12.40 -7.52
C GLU A 108 21.22 12.15 -6.61
N SER A 109 21.14 11.06 -5.83
CA SER A 109 22.19 10.70 -4.89
C SER A 109 23.49 10.75 -5.64
N THR A 110 24.39 11.60 -5.16
CA THR A 110 25.68 11.78 -5.84
C THR A 110 26.37 10.41 -5.96
N PRO A 111 27.25 10.19 -6.95
CA PRO A 111 28.01 8.95 -7.03
C PRO A 111 28.70 8.56 -5.71
N ASN A 112 29.04 9.56 -4.89
CA ASN A 112 29.60 9.39 -3.55
C ASN A 112 28.58 8.90 -2.50
N GLU A 113 27.34 9.39 -2.51
CA GLU A 113 26.27 8.88 -1.64
C GLU A 113 25.89 7.43 -1.98
N ASN A 114 25.81 7.08 -3.27
CA ASN A 114 25.56 5.71 -3.71
C ASN A 114 26.68 4.77 -3.21
N LYS A 115 27.94 5.18 -3.36
CA LYS A 115 29.10 4.42 -2.85
C LYS A 115 29.06 4.25 -1.31
N ARG A 116 28.57 5.24 -0.56
CA ARG A 116 28.36 5.11 0.90
C ARG A 116 27.24 4.13 1.23
N LEU A 117 26.12 4.18 0.51
CA LEU A 117 24.99 3.27 0.71
C LEU A 117 25.34 1.82 0.39
N ASP A 118 26.10 1.57 -0.67
CA ASP A 118 26.55 0.21 -1.01
C ASP A 118 27.50 -0.36 0.03
N LYS A 119 28.42 0.46 0.58
CA LYS A 119 29.25 0.06 1.74
C LYS A 119 28.42 -0.28 2.98
N ILE A 120 27.35 0.47 3.25
CA ILE A 120 26.44 0.20 4.37
C ILE A 120 25.69 -1.13 4.14
N ARG A 121 25.16 -1.36 2.93
CA ARG A 121 24.48 -2.60 2.55
C ARG A 121 25.37 -3.81 2.70
N GLU A 122 26.63 -3.73 2.27
CA GLU A 122 27.60 -4.83 2.40
C GLU A 122 27.88 -5.16 3.88
N ARG A 123 28.05 -4.14 4.73
CA ARG A 123 28.23 -4.35 6.18
C ARG A 123 27.02 -5.01 6.83
N LEU A 124 25.81 -4.66 6.41
CA LEU A 124 24.58 -5.27 6.92
C LEU A 124 24.46 -6.74 6.48
N ARG A 125 24.82 -7.07 5.23
CA ARG A 125 24.86 -8.47 4.76
C ARG A 125 25.82 -9.32 5.60
N LYS A 126 27.05 -8.86 5.80
CA LYS A 126 28.06 -9.55 6.62
C LYS A 126 27.58 -9.80 8.06
N LYS A 127 26.86 -8.85 8.65
CA LYS A 127 26.28 -9.02 10.00
C LYS A 127 25.17 -10.07 10.03
N LEU A 128 24.33 -10.13 9.01
CA LEU A 128 23.27 -11.15 8.89
C LEU A 128 23.87 -12.55 8.67
N ASP A 129 24.88 -12.67 7.83
CA ASP A 129 25.57 -13.95 7.58
C ASP A 129 26.29 -14.43 8.85
N ASN A 130 26.97 -13.54 9.57
CA ASN A 130 27.57 -13.87 10.87
C ASN A 130 26.53 -14.26 11.92
N GLY A 131 25.36 -13.61 11.94
CA GLY A 131 24.25 -13.96 12.83
C GLY A 131 23.72 -15.37 12.56
N LYS A 132 23.54 -15.74 11.29
CA LYS A 132 23.13 -17.10 10.88
C LYS A 132 24.17 -18.15 11.28
N ILE A 133 25.46 -17.87 11.10
CA ILE A 133 26.55 -18.78 11.51
C ILE A 133 26.54 -19.01 13.03
N ILE A 134 26.20 -17.98 13.83
CA ILE A 134 26.08 -18.09 15.28
C ILE A 134 24.83 -18.93 15.66
N GLU A 135 23.67 -18.67 15.04
CA GLU A 135 22.45 -19.46 15.29
C GLU A 135 22.64 -20.94 14.94
N GLU A 136 23.30 -21.25 13.82
CA GLU A 136 23.56 -22.63 13.40
C GLU A 136 24.46 -23.36 14.40
N LYS A 137 25.50 -22.68 14.91
CA LYS A 137 26.42 -23.22 15.93
C LYS A 137 25.73 -23.46 17.28
N ILE A 138 24.83 -22.56 17.71
CA ILE A 138 24.04 -22.73 18.94
C ILE A 138 23.09 -23.93 18.80
N ASN A 139 22.42 -24.05 17.65
CA ASN A 139 21.44 -25.11 17.41
C ASN A 139 22.09 -26.52 17.29
N THR A 140 23.34 -26.58 16.80
CA THR A 140 24.12 -27.84 16.84
C THR A 140 24.58 -28.23 18.25
N HIS A 141 24.80 -27.27 19.15
CA HIS A 141 25.23 -27.55 20.52
C HIS A 141 24.08 -28.01 21.44
N HIS A 142 22.83 -27.74 21.09
CA HIS A 142 21.63 -28.18 21.82
C HIS A 142 21.09 -29.56 21.39
N LYS A 143 21.65 -30.19 20.34
CA LYS A 143 21.24 -31.52 19.87
C LYS A 143 22.00 -32.69 20.51
N PHE A 144 22.92 -32.43 21.42
CA PHE A 144 23.75 -33.44 22.11
C PHE A 144 23.71 -33.33 23.64
N ALA A 145 22.65 -32.76 24.21
CA ALA A 145 22.40 -32.77 25.66
C ALA A 145 21.10 -33.53 25.96
#